data_AF-A0A0B7B1D6-F1
#
_entry.id   AF-A0A0B7B1D6-F1
#
_cell.length_a   1.000
_cell.length_b   1.000
_cell.length_c   1.000
_cell.angle_alpha   90.00
_cell.angle_beta   90.00
_cell.angle_gamma   90.00
#
_symmetry.space_group_name_H-M   'P 1'
#
loop_
_entity.id
_entity.type
_entity.pdbx_description
1 polymer ?
#
loop_
_entity_poly.entity_id
_entity_poly.type
_entity_poly.pdbx_seq_one_letter_code
_entity_poly.pdbx_strand_id
1 'polypeptide(L)'
;ARKSGLAVRAKVCCSCCEEIVCGRYLAARSNDGDRSFAINSQTVYSALVCGMGATTFNNFCENMNLQGLHHKTFHNKANKLYSKLEDLEGRVFSQTVQYVRQVHAQQSGITLHDNDVVNISISFDTPFLTRGHTSHIGVGCAVDVLTGLCIDVHVMSTYCQVCKTTGKTLSRDKPAEFEA
;
A
#
# COMPACT_ATOMS: atom_id res chain seq x y z
N ALA A 1 -10.03 -24.87 -15.18
CA ALA A 1 -8.60 -24.71 -14.82
C ALA A 1 -8.48 -23.76 -13.62
N ARG A 2 -7.69 -24.09 -12.58
CA ARG A 2 -7.43 -23.15 -11.47
C ARG A 2 -6.67 -21.93 -12.02
N LYS A 3 -7.25 -20.73 -11.90
CA LYS A 3 -6.64 -19.48 -12.37
C LYS A 3 -5.33 -19.24 -11.62
N SER A 4 -4.22 -19.17 -12.34
CA SER A 4 -2.88 -18.96 -11.76
C SER A 4 -2.53 -17.47 -11.61
N GLY A 5 -3.45 -16.57 -12.02
CA GLY A 5 -3.23 -15.12 -12.05
C GLY A 5 -2.18 -14.78 -13.10
N LEU A 6 -1.22 -13.94 -12.74
CA LEU A 6 -0.12 -13.53 -13.62
C LEU A 6 1.02 -14.56 -13.70
N ALA A 7 0.89 -15.72 -13.05
CA ALA A 7 1.91 -16.75 -13.14
C ALA A 7 1.90 -17.44 -14.51
N VAL A 8 3.01 -17.29 -15.23
CA VAL A 8 3.23 -17.92 -16.53
C VAL A 8 3.83 -19.32 -16.33
N ARG A 9 3.28 -20.31 -17.03
CA ARG A 9 3.84 -21.65 -17.13
C ARG A 9 4.52 -21.82 -18.47
N ALA A 10 5.84 -21.85 -18.48
CA ALA A 10 6.61 -22.17 -19.66
C ALA A 10 6.61 -23.70 -19.87
N LYS A 11 6.47 -24.12 -21.13
CA LYS A 11 6.57 -25.52 -21.54
C LYS A 11 7.61 -25.62 -22.65
N VAL A 12 8.47 -26.61 -22.55
CA VAL A 12 9.41 -27.01 -23.60
C VAL A 12 8.81 -28.24 -24.26
N CYS A 13 8.59 -28.16 -25.57
CA CYS A 13 8.00 -29.24 -26.36
C CYS A 13 9.01 -29.76 -27.38
N CYS A 14 8.95 -31.05 -27.68
CA CYS A 14 9.68 -31.64 -28.79
C CYS A 14 9.14 -31.07 -30.11
N SER A 15 10.02 -30.61 -31.01
CA SER A 15 9.61 -30.07 -32.30
C SER A 15 9.09 -31.12 -33.28
N CYS A 16 9.38 -32.40 -33.06
CA CYS A 16 8.99 -33.49 -33.97
C CYS A 16 7.65 -34.16 -33.60
N CYS A 17 7.37 -34.30 -32.30
CA CYS A 17 6.17 -35.02 -31.82
C CYS A 17 5.26 -34.17 -30.91
N GLU A 18 5.58 -32.89 -30.70
CA GLU A 18 4.87 -31.94 -29.82
C GLU A 18 4.77 -32.36 -28.34
N GLU A 19 5.43 -33.45 -27.95
CA GLU A 19 5.42 -33.94 -26.58
C GLU A 19 6.08 -32.94 -25.63
N ILE A 20 5.45 -32.69 -24.48
CA ILE A 20 5.95 -31.77 -23.46
C ILE A 20 7.11 -32.43 -22.71
N VAL A 21 8.34 -32.06 -23.06
CA VAL A 21 9.57 -32.50 -22.38
C VAL A 21 9.64 -31.96 -20.96
N CYS A 22 9.26 -30.69 -20.78
CA CYS A 22 9.28 -30.05 -19.47
C CYS A 22 8.23 -28.95 -19.38
N GLY A 23 7.67 -28.74 -18.19
CA GLY A 23 6.82 -27.59 -17.91
C GLY A 23 7.03 -27.09 -16.49
N ARG A 24 7.31 -25.79 -16.35
CA ARG A 24 7.55 -25.13 -15.05
C ARG A 24 6.86 -23.77 -15.01
N TYR A 25 6.43 -23.37 -13.83
CA TYR A 25 6.01 -22.00 -13.60
C TYR A 25 7.25 -21.13 -13.42
N LEU A 26 7.26 -19.96 -14.05
CA LEU A 26 8.37 -19.01 -13.93
C LEU A 26 8.35 -18.27 -12.59
N ALA A 27 7.18 -18.17 -11.96
CA ALA A 27 7.01 -17.55 -10.66
C ALA A 27 7.11 -18.56 -9.51
N ALA A 28 7.76 -18.15 -8.42
CA ALA A 28 7.77 -18.89 -7.17
C ALA A 28 6.36 -18.93 -6.51
N ARG A 29 6.13 -19.94 -5.67
CA ARG A 29 4.95 -19.98 -4.80
C ARG A 29 5.05 -18.90 -3.73
N SER A 30 3.90 -18.43 -3.26
CA SER A 30 3.86 -17.54 -2.10
C SER A 30 4.26 -18.30 -0.83
N ASN A 31 4.98 -17.63 0.06
CA ASN A 31 5.32 -18.13 1.39
C ASN A 31 4.16 -17.95 2.41
N ASP A 32 3.09 -17.24 2.03
CA ASP A 32 2.00 -16.85 2.94
C ASP A 32 0.97 -17.97 3.22
N GLY A 33 1.36 -19.24 3.10
CA GLY A 33 0.46 -20.41 3.23
C GLY A 33 -0.64 -20.51 2.15
N ASP A 34 -0.76 -19.50 1.30
CA ASP A 34 -1.68 -19.44 0.18
C ASP A 34 -1.08 -20.18 -1.02
N ARG A 35 -1.84 -21.10 -1.63
CA ARG A 35 -1.46 -21.83 -2.85
C ARG A 35 -1.24 -20.92 -4.07
N SER A 36 -1.39 -19.60 -3.94
CA SER A 36 -1.06 -18.58 -4.93
C SER A 36 0.45 -18.48 -5.25
N PHE A 37 0.77 -17.83 -6.39
CA PHE A 37 2.15 -17.47 -6.76
C PHE A 37 2.54 -16.10 -6.19
N ALA A 38 3.81 -15.93 -5.83
CA ALA A 38 4.36 -14.69 -5.26
C ALA A 38 4.16 -13.48 -6.20
N ILE A 39 4.24 -13.73 -7.52
CA ILE A 39 4.04 -12.70 -8.55
C ILE A 39 2.71 -11.98 -8.41
N ASN A 40 1.65 -12.65 -7.98
CA ASN A 40 0.34 -12.03 -7.82
C ASN A 40 0.33 -10.98 -6.70
N SER A 41 1.07 -11.20 -5.61
CA SER A 41 1.21 -10.19 -4.55
C SER A 41 2.12 -9.05 -5.01
N GLN A 42 3.21 -9.37 -5.72
CA GLN A 42 4.16 -8.38 -6.25
C GLN A 42 3.52 -7.45 -7.26
N THR A 43 2.67 -7.97 -8.16
CA THR A 43 1.96 -7.18 -9.15
C THR A 43 0.89 -6.30 -8.52
N VAL A 44 0.21 -6.78 -7.47
CA VAL A 44 -0.73 -5.95 -6.70
C VAL A 44 0.01 -4.84 -5.97
N TYR A 45 1.15 -5.13 -5.31
CA TYR A 45 1.99 -4.10 -4.70
C TYR A 45 2.45 -3.05 -5.72
N SER A 46 2.97 -3.51 -6.87
CA SER A 46 3.41 -2.62 -7.95
C SER A 46 2.26 -1.76 -8.48
N ALA A 47 1.07 -2.35 -8.63
CA ALA A 47 -0.12 -1.61 -9.04
C ALA A 47 -0.47 -0.50 -8.03
N LEU A 48 -0.49 -0.82 -6.74
CA LEU A 48 -0.80 0.14 -5.68
C LEU A 48 0.21 1.29 -5.60
N VAL A 49 1.51 1.00 -5.71
CA VAL A 49 2.58 2.02 -5.73
C VAL A 49 2.44 2.94 -6.94
N CYS A 50 1.98 2.43 -8.08
CA CYS A 50 1.68 3.22 -9.26
C CYS A 50 0.29 3.90 -9.23
N GLY A 51 -0.42 3.88 -8.10
CA GLY A 51 -1.75 4.49 -7.98
C GLY A 51 -2.86 3.75 -8.74
N MET A 52 -2.62 2.51 -9.17
CA MET A 52 -3.59 1.70 -9.88
C MET A 52 -4.47 0.89 -8.93
N GLY A 53 -5.77 1.17 -8.95
CA GLY A 53 -6.78 0.28 -8.38
C GLY A 53 -7.00 -0.98 -9.24
N ALA A 54 -7.79 -1.91 -8.73
CA ALA A 54 -8.05 -3.21 -9.38
C ALA A 54 -8.53 -3.10 -10.84
N THR A 55 -9.38 -2.11 -11.14
CA THR A 55 -9.89 -1.88 -12.51
C THR A 55 -8.78 -1.44 -13.45
N THR A 56 -8.04 -0.38 -13.09
CA THR A 56 -6.93 0.15 -13.90
C THR A 56 -5.85 -0.91 -14.09
N PHE A 57 -5.55 -1.69 -13.05
CA PHE A 57 -4.62 -2.82 -13.14
C PHE A 57 -5.07 -3.87 -14.17
N ASN A 58 -6.35 -4.24 -14.17
CA ASN A 58 -6.85 -5.21 -15.15
C ASN A 58 -6.86 -4.65 -16.57
N ASN A 59 -7.17 -3.36 -16.76
CA ASN A 59 -7.04 -2.71 -18.07
C ASN A 59 -5.58 -2.70 -18.54
N PHE A 60 -4.63 -2.43 -17.65
CA PHE A 60 -3.20 -2.54 -17.95
C PHE A 60 -2.83 -3.96 -18.40
N CYS A 61 -3.29 -4.98 -17.66
CA CYS A 61 -3.04 -6.37 -18.01
C CYS A 61 -3.63 -6.70 -19.39
N GLU A 62 -4.86 -6.29 -19.67
CA GLU A 62 -5.53 -6.50 -20.94
C GLU A 62 -4.76 -5.88 -22.12
N ASN A 63 -4.32 -4.62 -22.00
CA ASN A 63 -3.52 -3.95 -23.02
C ASN A 63 -2.16 -4.63 -23.27
N MET A 64 -1.64 -5.35 -22.27
CA MET A 64 -0.38 -6.09 -22.37
C MET A 64 -0.59 -7.58 -22.72
N ASN A 65 -1.82 -8.00 -23.06
CA ASN A 65 -2.19 -9.40 -23.28
C ASN A 65 -1.86 -10.33 -22.10
N LEU A 66 -1.96 -9.81 -20.87
CA LEU A 66 -1.75 -10.53 -19.62
C LEU A 66 -3.09 -10.90 -18.96
N GLN A 67 -3.11 -12.03 -18.27
CA GLN A 67 -4.25 -12.39 -17.44
C GLN A 67 -4.26 -11.58 -16.15
N GLY A 68 -5.21 -10.64 -16.04
CA GLY A 68 -5.44 -9.88 -14.83
C GLY A 68 -5.92 -10.71 -13.62
N LEU A 69 -6.17 -10.03 -12.51
CA LEU A 69 -6.68 -10.63 -11.28
C LEU A 69 -8.15 -10.31 -11.10
N HIS A 70 -8.92 -11.28 -10.61
CA HIS A 70 -10.30 -11.02 -10.20
C HIS A 70 -10.31 -9.95 -9.09
N HIS A 71 -11.26 -9.01 -9.10
CA HIS A 71 -11.31 -7.89 -8.15
C HIS A 71 -11.20 -8.34 -6.68
N LYS A 72 -11.91 -9.41 -6.30
CA LYS A 72 -11.81 -10.01 -4.95
C LYS A 72 -10.40 -10.48 -4.61
N THR A 73 -9.71 -11.11 -5.58
CA THR A 73 -8.32 -11.57 -5.38
C THR A 73 -7.38 -10.38 -5.21
N PHE A 74 -7.53 -9.34 -6.04
CA PHE A 74 -6.76 -8.12 -5.92
C PHE A 74 -6.93 -7.48 -4.53
N HIS A 75 -8.17 -7.25 -4.10
CA HIS A 75 -8.47 -6.65 -2.79
C HIS A 75 -7.95 -7.49 -1.63
N ASN A 76 -8.12 -8.83 -1.68
CA ASN A 76 -7.60 -9.71 -0.64
C ASN A 76 -6.07 -9.64 -0.53
N LYS A 77 -5.35 -9.49 -1.65
CA LYS A 77 -3.90 -9.29 -1.65
C LYS A 77 -3.53 -7.89 -1.16
N ALA A 78 -4.25 -6.86 -1.58
CA ALA A 78 -4.05 -5.49 -1.13
C ALA A 78 -4.20 -5.38 0.39
N ASN A 79 -5.28 -5.92 0.97
CA ASN A 79 -5.50 -5.91 2.41
C ASN A 79 -4.39 -6.63 3.19
N LYS A 80 -3.93 -7.79 2.69
CA LYS A 80 -2.79 -8.50 3.29
C LYS A 80 -1.49 -7.69 3.21
N LEU A 81 -1.30 -6.92 2.15
CA LEU A 81 -0.15 -6.02 2.03
C LEU A 81 -0.27 -4.85 3.00
N TYR A 82 -1.45 -4.23 3.13
CA TYR A 82 -1.68 -3.15 4.08
C TYR A 82 -1.38 -3.57 5.52
N SER A 83 -1.91 -4.71 5.98
CA SER A 83 -1.61 -5.19 7.34
C SER A 83 -0.11 -5.44 7.56
N LYS A 84 0.60 -5.99 6.56
CA LYS A 84 2.05 -6.19 6.65
C LYS A 84 2.82 -4.86 6.67
N LEU A 85 2.32 -3.84 5.99
CA LEU A 85 2.91 -2.50 5.97
C LEU A 85 2.67 -1.79 7.30
N GLU A 86 1.48 -1.91 7.91
CA GLU A 86 1.19 -1.41 9.26
C GLU A 86 2.12 -2.05 10.31
N ASP A 87 2.35 -3.37 10.24
CA ASP A 87 3.30 -4.05 11.13
C ASP A 87 4.76 -3.59 10.93
N LEU A 88 5.14 -3.30 9.69
CA LEU A 88 6.47 -2.78 9.36
C LEU A 88 6.62 -1.34 9.86
N GLU A 89 5.62 -0.51 9.63
CA GLU A 89 5.53 0.87 10.08
C GLU A 89 5.71 0.96 11.59
N GLY A 90 4.95 0.17 12.36
CA GLY A 90 5.07 0.16 13.82
C GLY A 90 6.48 -0.21 14.30
N ARG A 91 7.16 -1.16 13.63
CA ARG A 91 8.55 -1.52 13.96
C ARG A 91 9.54 -0.41 13.63
N VAL A 92 9.39 0.22 12.45
CA VAL A 92 10.25 1.32 12.01
C VAL A 92 10.11 2.50 12.97
N PHE A 93 8.88 2.94 13.28
CA PHE A 93 8.67 4.04 14.22
C PHE A 93 9.16 3.71 15.63
N SER A 94 8.97 2.47 16.10
CA SER A 94 9.52 2.05 17.39
C SER A 94 11.04 2.18 17.45
N GLN A 95 11.74 1.76 16.39
CA GLN A 95 13.19 1.90 16.29
C GLN A 95 13.62 3.37 16.19
N THR A 96 12.91 4.17 15.41
CA THR A 96 13.16 5.61 15.28
C THR A 96 13.02 6.32 16.62
N VAL A 97 11.94 6.09 17.36
CA VAL A 97 11.71 6.70 18.67
C VAL A 97 12.81 6.31 19.66
N GLN A 98 13.23 5.04 19.68
CA GLN A 98 14.35 4.59 20.52
C GLN A 98 15.65 5.32 20.18
N TYR A 99 15.96 5.47 18.89
CA TYR A 99 17.15 6.19 18.45
C TYR A 99 17.10 7.68 18.81
N VAL A 100 15.96 8.35 18.57
CA VAL A 100 15.76 9.75 18.95
C VAL A 100 15.95 9.94 20.45
N ARG A 101 15.37 9.06 21.28
CA ARG A 101 15.56 9.09 22.75
C ARG A 101 17.03 8.99 23.14
N GLN A 102 17.80 8.09 22.50
CA GLN A 102 19.23 7.93 22.78
C GLN A 102 20.03 9.19 22.45
N VAL A 103 19.79 9.81 21.30
CA VAL A 103 20.49 11.03 20.88
C VAL A 103 20.20 12.18 21.84
N HIS A 104 18.94 12.37 22.24
CA HIS A 104 18.55 13.41 23.20
C HIS A 104 19.15 13.18 24.60
N ALA A 105 19.24 11.92 25.04
CA ALA A 105 19.89 11.56 26.30
C ALA A 105 21.38 11.93 26.30
N GLN A 106 22.08 11.59 25.22
CA GLN A 106 23.49 11.91 25.03
C GLN A 106 23.73 13.41 25.02
N GLN A 107 22.90 14.17 24.29
CA GLN A 107 23.04 15.62 24.18
C GLN A 107 22.74 16.36 25.49
N SER A 108 21.80 15.83 26.29
CA SER A 108 21.44 16.41 27.59
C SER A 108 22.33 15.91 28.74
N GLY A 109 23.18 14.91 28.50
CA GLY A 109 24.02 14.28 29.52
C GLY A 109 23.23 13.51 30.59
N ILE A 110 22.00 13.08 30.28
CA ILE A 110 21.11 12.39 31.22
C ILE A 110 21.09 10.88 30.95
N THR A 111 20.95 10.09 32.00
CA THR A 111 20.64 8.67 31.89
C THR A 111 19.13 8.52 31.86
N LEU A 112 18.58 7.92 30.79
CA LEU A 112 17.15 7.66 30.67
C LEU A 112 16.81 6.23 31.06
N HIS A 113 15.67 6.08 31.74
CA HIS A 113 14.95 4.83 31.90
C HIS A 113 13.79 4.72 30.89
N ASP A 114 13.23 3.52 30.74
CA ASP A 114 12.22 3.22 29.70
C ASP A 114 10.97 4.10 29.80
N ASN A 115 10.56 4.48 31.01
CA ASN A 115 9.36 5.27 31.26
C ASN A 115 9.60 6.78 31.34
N ASP A 116 10.84 7.24 31.16
CA ASP A 116 11.15 8.66 31.28
C ASP A 116 10.57 9.45 30.11
N VAL A 117 10.05 10.63 30.39
CA VAL A 117 9.56 11.56 29.36
C VAL A 117 10.72 12.41 28.89
N VAL A 118 10.97 12.40 27.58
CA VAL A 118 12.00 13.22 26.94
C VAL A 118 11.31 14.39 26.25
N ASN A 119 11.70 15.60 26.62
CA ASN A 119 11.25 16.80 25.91
C ASN A 119 12.03 16.91 24.60
N ILE A 120 11.30 16.96 23.48
CA ILE A 120 11.89 17.09 22.15
C ILE A 120 11.28 18.29 21.44
N SER A 121 12.04 18.89 20.54
CA SER A 121 11.54 19.91 19.62
C SER A 121 11.19 19.25 18.30
N ILE A 122 9.98 19.49 17.81
CA ILE A 122 9.52 18.91 16.54
C ILE A 122 9.28 20.00 15.49
N SER A 123 9.57 19.67 14.25
CA SER A 123 9.03 20.32 13.07
C SER A 123 7.81 19.52 12.62
N PHE A 124 6.73 20.21 12.25
CA PHE A 124 5.53 19.58 11.74
C PHE A 124 5.29 20.01 10.30
N ASP A 125 5.21 19.05 9.39
CA ASP A 125 4.98 19.30 7.96
C ASP A 125 3.71 18.57 7.50
N THR A 126 2.95 19.23 6.62
CA THR A 126 1.67 18.72 6.12
C THR A 126 1.57 18.73 4.60
N PRO A 127 2.18 17.75 3.89
CA PRO A 127 1.98 17.64 2.46
C PRO A 127 0.54 17.23 2.11
N PHE A 128 0.02 17.84 1.04
CA PHE A 128 -1.25 17.49 0.43
C PHE A 128 -1.03 16.72 -0.87
N LEU A 129 -1.92 15.76 -1.17
CA LEU A 129 -1.83 14.95 -2.39
C LEU A 129 -1.84 15.80 -3.67
N THR A 130 -2.67 16.84 -3.71
CA THR A 130 -2.69 17.82 -4.80
C THR A 130 -2.42 19.22 -4.25
N ARG A 131 -1.73 20.07 -5.02
CA ARG A 131 -1.54 21.47 -4.64
C ARG A 131 -2.88 22.23 -4.67
N GLY A 132 -3.12 23.05 -3.65
CA GLY A 132 -4.29 23.92 -3.56
C GLY A 132 -5.45 23.36 -2.72
N HIS A 133 -6.53 24.13 -2.62
CA HIS A 133 -7.68 23.87 -1.73
C HIS A 133 -8.56 22.68 -2.13
N THR A 134 -8.19 21.91 -3.15
CA THR A 134 -8.96 20.78 -3.67
C THR A 134 -8.44 19.42 -3.19
N SER A 135 -7.37 19.40 -2.38
CA SER A 135 -6.86 18.15 -1.85
C SER A 135 -7.81 17.57 -0.80
N HIS A 136 -8.27 16.36 -1.06
CA HIS A 136 -9.06 15.60 -0.09
C HIS A 136 -8.20 14.70 0.80
N ILE A 137 -6.89 14.63 0.54
CA ILE A 137 -5.95 13.78 1.28
C ILE A 137 -4.79 14.65 1.73
N GLY A 138 -4.55 14.66 3.04
CA GLY A 138 -3.42 15.31 3.67
C GLY A 138 -2.65 14.30 4.50
N VAL A 139 -1.34 14.48 4.57
CA VAL A 139 -0.46 13.72 5.47
C VAL A 139 0.15 14.73 6.43
N GLY A 140 0.21 14.44 7.72
CA GLY A 140 0.96 15.20 8.71
C GLY A 140 2.14 14.36 9.21
N CYS A 141 3.32 14.97 9.28
CA CYS A 141 4.55 14.32 9.74
C CYS A 141 5.13 15.12 10.90
N ALA A 142 5.36 14.46 12.04
CA ALA A 142 6.12 15.02 13.14
C ALA A 142 7.58 14.58 13.00
N VAL A 143 8.48 15.55 12.85
CA VAL A 143 9.91 15.32 12.61
C VAL A 143 10.71 15.89 13.77
N ASP A 144 11.54 15.09 14.41
CA ASP A 144 12.44 15.58 15.46
C ASP A 144 13.49 16.52 14.85
N VAL A 145 13.61 17.73 15.41
CA VAL A 145 14.48 18.79 14.86
C VAL A 145 15.95 18.42 14.96
N LEU A 146 16.33 17.65 15.99
CA LEU A 146 17.72 17.32 16.25
C LEU A 146 18.25 16.24 15.30
N THR A 147 17.50 15.16 15.13
CA THR A 147 17.89 14.00 14.31
C THR A 147 17.42 14.10 12.86
N GLY A 148 16.41 14.93 12.58
CA GLY A 148 15.73 15.00 11.29
C GLY A 148 14.86 13.77 10.98
N LEU A 149 14.60 12.89 11.97
CA LEU A 149 13.82 11.68 11.77
C LEU A 149 12.33 11.92 12.03
N CYS A 150 11.49 11.32 11.19
CA CYS A 150 10.03 11.32 11.37
C CYS A 150 9.66 10.35 12.50
N ILE A 151 9.08 10.88 13.57
CA ILE A 151 8.69 10.10 14.77
C ILE A 151 7.23 9.64 14.73
N ASP A 152 6.39 10.33 13.96
CA ASP A 152 4.98 10.00 13.79
C ASP A 152 4.44 10.54 12.47
N VAL A 153 3.50 9.80 11.87
CA VAL A 153 2.80 10.18 10.64
C VAL A 153 1.32 9.94 10.77
N HIS A 154 0.51 10.88 10.28
CA HIS A 154 -0.93 10.73 10.26
C HIS A 154 -1.50 11.09 8.89
N VAL A 155 -2.29 10.19 8.30
CA VAL A 155 -2.96 10.41 7.03
C VAL A 155 -4.43 10.72 7.29
N MET A 156 -4.88 11.90 6.85
CA MET A 156 -6.28 12.31 6.92
C MET A 156 -6.89 12.37 5.51
N SER A 157 -8.12 11.89 5.38
CA SER A 157 -8.89 11.97 4.15
C SER A 157 -10.29 12.52 4.41
N THR A 158 -10.65 13.61 3.72
CA THR A 158 -12.04 14.08 3.63
C THR A 158 -12.81 13.35 2.52
N TYR A 159 -12.13 12.52 1.74
CA TYR A 159 -12.75 11.70 0.71
C TYR A 159 -13.44 10.47 1.30
N CYS A 160 -14.73 10.32 1.02
CA CYS A 160 -15.47 9.09 1.27
C CYS A 160 -16.07 8.56 -0.04
N GLN A 161 -15.65 7.37 -0.45
CA GLN A 161 -16.15 6.71 -1.68
C GLN A 161 -17.66 6.49 -1.63
N VAL A 162 -18.19 6.14 -0.46
CA VAL A 162 -19.64 5.95 -0.26
C VAL A 162 -20.37 7.27 -0.46
N CYS A 163 -19.95 8.35 0.22
CA CYS A 163 -20.57 9.66 0.06
C CYS A 163 -20.53 10.14 -1.40
N LYS A 164 -19.41 9.95 -2.10
CA LYS A 164 -19.28 10.33 -3.51
C LYS A 164 -20.17 9.53 -4.44
N THR A 165 -20.41 8.25 -4.15
CA THR A 165 -21.23 7.37 -5.00
C THR A 165 -22.71 7.55 -4.69
N THR A 166 -23.07 7.52 -3.40
CA THR A 166 -24.44 7.69 -2.92
C THR A 166 -24.94 9.12 -3.12
N GLY A 167 -24.10 10.14 -2.91
CA GLY A 167 -24.47 11.53 -3.15
C GLY A 167 -24.90 11.79 -4.58
N LYS A 168 -24.21 11.18 -5.56
CA LYS A 168 -24.61 11.24 -6.98
C LYS A 168 -25.94 10.55 -7.27
N THR A 169 -26.22 9.45 -6.58
CA THR A 169 -27.50 8.74 -6.70
C THR A 169 -28.62 9.58 -6.09
N LEU A 170 -28.43 10.10 -4.88
CA LEU A 170 -29.40 10.94 -4.18
C LEU A 170 -29.68 12.25 -4.91
N SER A 171 -28.65 12.93 -5.45
CA SER A 171 -28.82 14.16 -6.23
C SER A 171 -29.57 13.92 -7.54
N ARG A 172 -29.42 12.74 -8.14
CA ARG A 172 -30.17 12.34 -9.35
C ARG A 172 -31.63 12.02 -9.01
N ASP A 173 -31.87 11.36 -7.89
CA ASP A 173 -33.19 10.88 -7.50
C ASP A 173 -34.04 11.99 -6.85
N LYS A 174 -33.40 13.02 -6.28
CA LYS A 174 -34.05 14.18 -5.66
C LYS A 174 -33.33 15.51 -5.96
N PRO A 175 -33.38 16.00 -7.21
CA PRO A 175 -32.64 17.20 -7.61
C PRO A 175 -33.06 18.46 -6.83
N ALA A 176 -34.35 18.61 -6.52
CA ALA A 176 -34.89 19.79 -5.83
C ALA A 176 -34.43 19.96 -4.36
N GLU A 177 -33.90 18.91 -3.72
CA GLU A 177 -33.38 18.99 -2.34
C GLU A 177 -31.88 19.34 -2.30
N PHE A 178 -31.18 19.32 -3.45
CA PHE A 178 -29.72 19.52 -3.55
C PHE A 178 -29.31 20.74 -4.40
N GLU A 179 -30.26 21.50 -4.95
CA GLU A 179 -30.05 22.81 -5.55
C GLU A 179 -30.33 23.90 -4.49
N ALA A 180 -29.32 24.20 -3.66
CA ALA A 180 -29.28 25.37 -2.79
C ALA A 180 -27.86 25.95 -2.76
#